data_AF-E3DS46-F1
#
_entry.id   AF-E3DS46-F1
#
_cell.length_a   1.000
_cell.length_b   1.000
_cell.length_c   1.000
_cell.angle_alpha   90.00
_cell.angle_beta   90.00
_cell.angle_gamma   90.00
#
_symmetry.space_group_name_H-M   'P 1'
#
loop_
_entity.id
_entity.type
_entity.pdbx_description
1 polymer ?
#
loop_
_entity_poly.entity_id
_entity_poly.type
_entity_poly.pdbx_seq_one_letter_code
_entity_poly.pdbx_strand_id
1 'polypeptide(L)'
;MKKGLSLILLLVIFLAPAVSADRGSIPFIQDIDIFEPNQDALIAWNGEEEILILSTKLYSSQPTKVLQVLPLPSEPEVKKSSRDILRRANELIFKNLFNELRLPVLRNSNPKVPAAEIKEEVVIGSHDILVLKVLNQNDFVDWVNNYLQEKGQKNPQIPLSLQKTINNYIKKGYNYFVFDTIEVGPEPKTNEAISYQFKSKELYYPLEITKSDHGQSEISLLILTNKNLVNYQGLAQNRIKTKNSALNLSPEQLDYISPVFVNFFSQNIESEVIEPQVKLLSWSIKDDLANFDQDLIVDHQIENLLKNQFNYKGRTYVDFKEVENYPFSTPEKLTTLSGQVEMRMGSRMFPWLAASIEGKVLFNAQTKKLISNFADQGQYHRVRGYYRPEAEIGMRDPIDSMPAMVKIKNVFYVTEIKGWKPYSGLALRSNGSISNTRTYLWLKED
;
A
#
# COMPACT_ATOMS: atom_id res chain seq x y z
N MET A 1 55.28 -25.69 -11.86
CA MET A 1 54.91 -24.28 -12.13
C MET A 1 54.00 -24.32 -13.36
N LYS A 2 52.73 -23.96 -13.37
CA LYS A 2 51.99 -22.93 -12.63
C LYS A 2 50.68 -23.51 -12.09
N LYS A 3 50.54 -23.45 -10.77
CA LYS A 3 49.26 -23.49 -10.06
C LYS A 3 48.60 -22.13 -10.29
N GLY A 4 47.32 -22.08 -10.62
CA GLY A 4 46.57 -20.83 -10.62
C GLY A 4 45.60 -20.70 -11.79
N LEU A 5 44.42 -21.31 -11.65
CA LEU A 5 43.12 -20.75 -12.06
C LEU A 5 42.01 -21.80 -11.80
N SER A 6 41.75 -22.15 -10.54
CA SER A 6 40.55 -22.96 -10.23
C SER A 6 40.05 -22.71 -8.81
N LEU A 7 40.09 -21.45 -8.36
CA LEU A 7 39.61 -21.05 -7.03
C LEU A 7 38.92 -19.68 -7.03
N ILE A 8 38.18 -19.34 -8.09
CA ILE A 8 37.36 -18.10 -8.17
C ILE A 8 35.96 -18.44 -8.72
N LEU A 9 35.38 -19.57 -8.31
CA LEU A 9 33.97 -19.87 -8.59
C LEU A 9 33.26 -20.54 -7.41
N LEU A 10 33.76 -20.31 -6.18
CA LEU A 10 33.16 -20.81 -4.96
C LEU A 10 33.18 -19.77 -3.82
N LEU A 11 33.05 -18.48 -4.16
CA LEU A 11 33.00 -17.39 -3.18
C LEU A 11 32.02 -16.27 -3.60
N VAL A 12 30.84 -16.63 -4.13
CA VAL A 12 29.78 -15.66 -4.46
C VAL A 12 28.40 -16.09 -3.92
N ILE A 13 28.32 -17.11 -3.05
CA ILE A 13 27.03 -17.63 -2.54
C ILE A 13 26.74 -17.27 -1.07
N PHE A 14 27.60 -16.51 -0.38
CA PHE A 14 27.38 -16.13 1.04
C PHE A 14 27.26 -14.62 1.32
N LEU A 15 26.76 -13.85 0.36
CA LEU A 15 26.27 -12.49 0.61
C LEU A 15 24.76 -12.47 0.38
N ALA A 16 24.02 -13.28 1.13
CA ALA A 16 22.62 -12.95 1.38
C ALA A 16 22.65 -11.63 2.18
N PRO A 17 21.99 -10.54 1.73
CA PRO A 17 21.88 -9.36 2.56
C PRO A 17 21.24 -9.78 3.88
N ALA A 18 21.80 -9.31 5.00
CA ALA A 18 21.14 -9.40 6.28
C ALA A 18 19.82 -8.63 6.16
N VAL A 19 18.72 -9.35 5.94
CA VAL A 19 17.38 -8.77 6.00
C VAL A 19 17.06 -8.70 7.47
N SER A 20 17.04 -7.51 8.03
CA SER A 20 16.94 -7.28 9.46
C SER A 20 15.49 -7.22 9.93
N ALA A 21 15.27 -7.00 11.22
CA ALA A 21 13.96 -6.99 11.84
C ALA A 21 13.18 -5.72 11.50
N ASP A 22 11.86 -5.71 11.70
CA ASP A 22 11.04 -4.53 11.42
C ASP A 22 10.13 -4.24 12.62
N ARG A 23 10.67 -3.69 13.71
CA ARG A 23 9.90 -3.25 14.90
C ARG A 23 10.76 -2.60 16.00
N GLY A 24 11.91 -2.01 15.65
CA GLY A 24 12.86 -1.55 16.67
C GLY A 24 13.28 -2.71 17.56
N SER A 25 14.00 -3.68 17.00
CA SER A 25 14.33 -4.92 17.73
C SER A 25 15.56 -4.77 18.60
N ILE A 26 15.44 -5.12 19.88
CA ILE A 26 16.55 -5.12 20.84
C ILE A 26 16.83 -6.57 21.27
N PRO A 27 17.90 -7.22 20.77
CA PRO A 27 18.24 -8.57 21.17
C PRO A 27 18.80 -8.60 22.60
N PHE A 28 18.44 -9.65 23.34
CA PHE A 28 18.94 -9.88 24.69
C PHE A 28 20.41 -10.36 24.71
N ILE A 29 20.91 -10.82 23.57
CA ILE A 29 22.30 -11.23 23.35
C ILE A 29 22.86 -10.33 22.23
N GLN A 30 24.03 -9.72 22.47
CA GLN A 30 24.68 -8.85 21.49
C GLN A 30 25.21 -9.66 20.29
N ASP A 31 25.38 -8.99 19.15
CA ASP A 31 25.93 -9.56 17.91
C ASP A 31 25.14 -10.73 17.32
N ILE A 32 23.82 -10.78 17.54
CA ILE A 32 22.90 -11.70 16.87
C ILE A 32 22.16 -10.97 15.76
N ASP A 33 22.22 -11.54 14.56
CA ASP A 33 21.39 -11.11 13.44
C ASP A 33 19.95 -11.57 13.65
N ILE A 34 19.01 -10.62 13.64
CA ILE A 34 17.57 -10.87 13.62
C ILE A 34 17.06 -10.61 12.21
N PHE A 35 16.21 -11.48 11.69
CA PHE A 35 15.67 -11.39 10.34
C PHE A 35 14.14 -11.39 10.34
N GLU A 36 13.54 -10.40 9.66
CA GLU A 36 12.09 -10.31 9.44
C GLU A 36 11.79 -10.14 7.93
N PRO A 37 11.73 -11.24 7.16
CA PRO A 37 11.68 -11.12 5.71
C PRO A 37 10.35 -10.64 5.15
N ASN A 38 9.25 -10.74 5.92
CA ASN A 38 7.93 -10.26 5.49
C ASN A 38 7.14 -9.80 6.69
N GLN A 39 6.50 -8.64 6.55
CA GLN A 39 5.53 -8.13 7.51
C GLN A 39 4.14 -8.14 6.92
N ASP A 40 3.23 -8.85 7.58
CA ASP A 40 1.81 -8.83 7.26
C ASP A 40 1.06 -8.08 8.36
N ALA A 41 0.41 -6.99 7.97
CA ALA A 41 -0.46 -6.22 8.85
C ALA A 41 -1.85 -6.07 8.25
N LEU A 42 -2.85 -6.03 9.13
CA LEU A 42 -4.18 -5.56 8.80
C LEU A 42 -4.49 -4.32 9.63
N ILE A 43 -4.90 -3.26 8.97
CA ILE A 43 -5.31 -1.99 9.57
C ILE A 43 -6.80 -1.82 9.31
N ALA A 44 -7.62 -1.67 10.33
CA ALA A 44 -9.00 -1.21 10.19
C ALA A 44 -9.11 0.20 10.75
N TRP A 45 -9.39 1.18 9.90
CA TRP A 45 -9.47 2.59 10.29
C TRP A 45 -10.79 3.22 9.88
N ASN A 46 -11.52 3.75 10.86
CA ASN A 46 -12.85 4.34 10.66
C ASN A 46 -12.85 5.88 10.64
N GLY A 47 -11.68 6.52 10.66
CA GLY A 47 -11.51 7.98 10.69
C GLY A 47 -11.14 8.56 12.05
N GLU A 48 -11.39 7.84 13.14
CA GLU A 48 -11.19 8.30 14.52
C GLU A 48 -10.49 7.28 15.41
N GLU A 49 -10.71 6.00 15.13
CA GLU A 49 -10.05 4.86 15.77
C GLU A 49 -9.40 3.96 14.72
N GLU A 50 -8.39 3.22 15.15
CA GLU A 50 -7.67 2.24 14.35
C GLU A 50 -7.53 0.93 15.13
N ILE A 51 -7.78 -0.19 14.44
CA ILE A 51 -7.40 -1.54 14.88
C ILE A 51 -6.24 -1.99 14.01
N LEU A 52 -5.06 -2.11 14.61
CA LEU A 52 -3.85 -2.62 13.99
C LEU A 52 -3.63 -4.08 14.42
N ILE A 53 -3.76 -5.01 13.49
CA ILE A 53 -3.43 -6.43 13.69
C ILE A 53 -2.11 -6.73 13.01
N LEU A 54 -1.15 -7.21 13.80
CA LEU A 54 0.17 -7.54 13.30
C LEU A 54 0.44 -9.03 13.44
N SER A 55 1.02 -9.62 12.39
CA SER A 55 1.53 -10.99 12.38
C SER A 55 2.96 -10.97 11.84
N THR A 56 3.93 -11.19 12.71
CA THR A 56 5.35 -11.14 12.35
C THR A 56 5.96 -12.54 12.27
N LYS A 57 6.91 -12.70 11.35
CA LYS A 57 7.74 -13.90 11.22
C LYS A 57 9.19 -13.52 11.43
N LEU A 58 9.73 -13.93 12.56
CA LEU A 58 11.07 -13.57 12.98
C LEU A 58 11.97 -14.78 13.13
N TYR A 59 13.20 -14.61 12.64
CA TYR A 59 14.27 -15.60 12.73
C TYR A 59 15.51 -14.94 13.31
N SER A 60 16.37 -15.73 13.94
CA SER A 60 17.64 -15.24 14.44
C SER A 60 18.75 -16.21 14.12
N SER A 61 19.99 -15.73 13.99
CA SER A 61 21.14 -16.60 13.74
C SER A 61 21.36 -17.64 14.85
N GLN A 62 20.90 -17.34 16.07
CA GLN A 62 20.93 -18.22 17.24
C GLN A 62 19.68 -18.01 18.13
N PRO A 63 19.22 -19.02 18.89
CA PRO A 63 18.10 -18.87 19.82
C PRO A 63 18.32 -17.73 20.82
N THR A 64 17.40 -16.78 20.87
CA THR A 64 17.50 -15.60 21.75
C THR A 64 16.11 -15.03 22.08
N LYS A 65 16.08 -14.04 22.97
CA LYS A 65 14.91 -13.19 23.20
C LYS A 65 15.12 -11.86 22.49
N VAL A 66 14.03 -11.30 21.99
CA VAL A 66 14.00 -9.98 21.35
C VAL A 66 12.91 -9.16 22.01
N LEU A 67 13.26 -7.94 22.40
CA LEU A 67 12.31 -6.91 22.80
C LEU A 67 11.97 -6.07 21.57
N GLN A 68 10.74 -6.17 21.09
CA GLN A 68 10.21 -5.32 20.03
C GLN A 68 9.56 -4.07 20.61
N VAL A 69 9.65 -2.96 19.88
CA VAL A 69 9.12 -1.65 20.30
C VAL A 69 8.18 -1.11 19.22
N LEU A 70 6.93 -0.83 19.59
CA LEU A 70 5.92 -0.29 18.69
C LEU A 70 5.41 1.07 19.20
N PRO A 71 5.77 2.19 18.55
CA PRO A 71 5.26 3.51 18.91
C PRO A 71 3.86 3.74 18.35
N LEU A 72 2.95 4.24 19.19
CA LEU A 72 1.56 4.51 18.86
C LEU A 72 1.17 5.96 19.24
N PRO A 73 0.24 6.57 18.47
CA PRO A 73 -0.17 7.96 18.69
C PRO A 73 -1.04 8.14 19.95
N SER A 74 -1.71 7.08 20.42
CA SER A 74 -2.48 7.08 21.66
C SER A 74 -2.35 5.76 22.40
N GLU A 75 -2.88 5.72 23.61
CA GLU A 75 -2.93 4.49 24.42
C GLU A 75 -3.72 3.40 23.68
N PRO A 76 -3.13 2.21 23.47
CA PRO A 76 -3.84 1.08 22.89
C PRO A 76 -4.55 0.23 23.95
N GLU A 77 -5.70 -0.31 23.57
CA GLU A 77 -6.19 -1.57 24.11
C GLU A 77 -5.50 -2.73 23.36
N VAL A 78 -4.82 -3.61 24.11
CA VAL A 78 -4.11 -4.75 23.54
C VAL A 78 -4.92 -6.03 23.74
N LYS A 79 -5.18 -6.75 22.65
CA LYS A 79 -5.91 -8.01 22.65
C LYS A 79 -5.16 -9.07 21.85
N LYS A 80 -5.27 -10.32 22.29
CA LYS A 80 -4.90 -11.46 21.43
C LYS A 80 -5.79 -11.44 20.19
N SER A 81 -5.18 -11.71 19.03
CA SER A 81 -5.86 -11.79 17.75
C SER A 81 -5.59 -13.14 17.10
N SER A 82 -6.24 -13.39 15.97
CA SER A 82 -6.04 -14.61 15.20
C SER A 82 -5.51 -14.30 13.81
N ARG A 83 -4.53 -15.10 13.36
CA ARG A 83 -4.02 -15.06 11.98
C ARG A 83 -5.11 -15.36 10.95
N ASP A 84 -6.18 -16.02 11.38
CA ASP A 84 -7.36 -16.25 10.55
C ASP A 84 -7.95 -14.96 9.99
N ILE A 85 -7.84 -13.84 10.72
CA ILE A 85 -8.34 -12.55 10.26
C ILE A 85 -7.58 -12.11 9.00
N LEU A 86 -6.25 -12.16 9.01
CA LEU A 86 -5.42 -11.84 7.85
C LEU A 86 -5.64 -12.84 6.71
N ARG A 87 -5.75 -14.14 7.03
CA ARG A 87 -6.04 -15.19 6.04
C ARG A 87 -7.36 -14.92 5.33
N ARG A 88 -8.44 -14.66 6.07
CA ARG A 88 -9.79 -14.43 5.52
C ARG A 88 -9.87 -13.15 4.69
N ALA A 89 -9.21 -12.07 5.13
CA ALA A 89 -9.10 -10.86 4.33
C ALA A 89 -8.35 -11.11 3.01
N ASN A 90 -7.20 -11.81 3.07
CA ASN A 90 -6.48 -12.23 1.87
C ASN A 90 -7.33 -13.14 0.98
N GLU A 91 -8.09 -14.08 1.55
CA GLU A 91 -9.00 -14.95 0.78
C GLU A 91 -10.07 -14.16 0.04
N LEU A 92 -10.59 -13.06 0.58
CA LEU A 92 -11.54 -12.22 -0.15
C LEU A 92 -10.87 -11.48 -1.30
N ILE A 93 -9.65 -10.99 -1.12
CA ILE A 93 -8.85 -10.42 -2.20
C ILE A 93 -8.58 -11.46 -3.28
N PHE A 94 -8.13 -12.66 -2.90
CA PHE A 94 -7.85 -13.75 -3.84
C PHE A 94 -9.13 -14.25 -4.49
N LYS A 95 -10.25 -14.41 -3.78
CA LYS A 95 -11.55 -14.80 -4.36
C LYS A 95 -12.02 -13.74 -5.35
N ASN A 96 -11.86 -12.46 -5.05
CA ASN A 96 -12.16 -11.40 -6.01
C ASN A 96 -11.22 -11.49 -7.21
N LEU A 97 -9.91 -11.65 -7.00
CA LEU A 97 -8.94 -11.86 -8.07
C LEU A 97 -9.31 -13.09 -8.92
N PHE A 98 -9.68 -14.22 -8.32
CA PHE A 98 -10.11 -15.42 -9.04
C PHE A 98 -11.47 -15.26 -9.71
N ASN A 99 -12.39 -14.49 -9.15
CA ASN A 99 -13.66 -14.15 -9.80
C ASN A 99 -13.44 -13.18 -10.98
N GLU A 100 -12.46 -12.29 -10.86
CA GLU A 100 -11.92 -11.50 -11.96
C GLU A 100 -11.13 -12.39 -12.93
N LEU A 101 -10.62 -13.55 -12.52
CA LEU A 101 -9.90 -14.49 -13.37
C LEU A 101 -10.73 -15.73 -13.74
N ARG A 102 -12.07 -15.70 -13.71
CA ARG A 102 -12.91 -16.89 -13.92
C ARG A 102 -13.53 -16.94 -15.31
N LEU A 103 -12.98 -17.82 -16.15
CA LEU A 103 -13.59 -18.34 -17.38
C LEU A 103 -15.00 -18.93 -17.11
N PRO A 104 -15.95 -18.81 -18.05
CA PRO A 104 -17.27 -19.44 -17.91
C PRO A 104 -17.14 -20.96 -18.07
N VAL A 105 -17.18 -21.69 -16.96
CA VAL A 105 -17.50 -23.11 -16.96
C VAL A 105 -18.92 -23.27 -16.42
N LEU A 106 -19.78 -23.89 -17.22
CA LEU A 106 -21.14 -24.32 -16.86
C LEU A 106 -21.14 -24.92 -15.45
N ARG A 107 -21.68 -24.18 -14.48
CA ARG A 107 -21.82 -24.62 -13.10
C ARG A 107 -23.07 -25.49 -12.98
N ASN A 108 -22.87 -26.80 -12.87
CA ASN A 108 -23.76 -27.59 -12.03
C ASN A 108 -23.60 -27.10 -10.59
N SER A 109 -24.73 -26.73 -10.00
CA SER A 109 -24.89 -26.34 -8.62
C SER A 109 -24.42 -27.44 -7.67
N ASN A 110 -23.41 -27.13 -6.87
CA ASN A 110 -23.36 -27.43 -5.44
C ASN A 110 -22.20 -26.63 -4.82
N PRO A 111 -22.46 -25.63 -3.97
CA PRO A 111 -21.40 -25.03 -3.18
C PRO A 111 -20.90 -26.10 -2.20
N LYS A 112 -19.72 -26.67 -2.47
CA LYS A 112 -19.00 -27.44 -1.46
C LYS A 112 -18.62 -26.48 -0.34
N VAL A 113 -19.41 -26.53 0.73
CA VAL A 113 -18.99 -26.12 2.07
C VAL A 113 -17.68 -26.85 2.37
N PRO A 114 -16.65 -26.18 2.93
CA PRO A 114 -15.39 -26.83 3.27
C PRO A 114 -15.64 -28.06 4.17
N ALA A 115 -14.90 -29.15 3.91
CA ALA A 115 -15.12 -30.46 4.50
C ALA A 115 -14.75 -30.56 5.99
N ALA A 116 -14.35 -29.46 6.62
CA ALA A 116 -14.07 -29.38 8.05
C ALA A 116 -14.31 -27.96 8.58
N GLU A 117 -14.91 -27.89 9.76
CA GLU A 117 -14.97 -26.73 10.64
C GLU A 117 -13.67 -26.71 11.46
N ILE A 118 -12.85 -25.66 11.33
CA ILE A 118 -11.71 -25.46 12.24
C ILE A 118 -12.32 -25.00 13.56
N LYS A 119 -12.33 -25.90 14.55
CA LYS A 119 -13.05 -25.68 15.82
C LYS A 119 -12.34 -24.79 16.83
N GLU A 120 -11.04 -24.55 16.68
CA GLU A 120 -10.24 -23.54 17.36
C GLU A 120 -8.77 -23.84 17.04
N GLU A 121 -7.96 -22.84 16.71
CA GLU A 121 -6.51 -22.93 16.87
C GLU A 121 -6.11 -21.83 17.86
N VAL A 122 -6.16 -22.18 19.14
CA VAL A 122 -5.62 -21.37 20.23
C VAL A 122 -4.24 -21.93 20.54
N VAL A 123 -3.21 -21.11 20.34
CA VAL A 123 -1.97 -21.26 21.11
C VAL A 123 -1.95 -20.09 22.10
N ILE A 124 -1.54 -20.41 23.32
CA ILE A 124 -1.56 -19.53 24.48
C ILE A 124 -0.12 -19.07 24.74
N GLY A 125 0.17 -17.80 24.45
CA GLY A 125 1.00 -16.92 25.27
C GLY A 125 2.50 -17.23 25.31
N SER A 126 3.24 -16.69 24.34
CA SER A 126 4.69 -16.43 24.45
C SER A 126 5.05 -14.93 24.45
N HIS A 127 4.07 -14.05 24.30
CA HIS A 127 4.27 -12.60 24.28
C HIS A 127 4.15 -12.02 25.69
N ASP A 128 5.18 -11.29 26.12
CA ASP A 128 5.13 -10.43 27.31
C ASP A 128 4.97 -8.98 26.83
N ILE A 129 3.72 -8.49 26.84
CA ILE A 129 3.36 -7.18 26.30
C ILE A 129 3.22 -6.16 27.42
N LEU A 130 3.95 -5.06 27.30
CA LEU A 130 3.86 -3.91 28.19
C LEU A 130 3.55 -2.65 27.39
N VAL A 131 2.61 -1.84 27.89
CA VAL A 131 2.27 -0.55 27.29
C VAL A 131 2.75 0.55 28.23
N LEU A 132 3.60 1.43 27.74
CA LEU A 132 4.16 2.52 28.52
C LEU A 132 3.92 3.85 27.86
N LYS A 133 3.63 4.85 28.69
CA LYS A 133 3.69 6.25 28.29
C LYS A 133 5.08 6.80 28.60
N VAL A 134 5.89 7.00 27.57
CA VAL A 134 7.24 7.54 27.68
C VAL A 134 7.18 9.05 27.56
N LEU A 135 7.74 9.76 28.55
CA LEU A 135 7.70 11.22 28.62
C LEU A 135 8.95 11.88 28.03
N ASN A 136 10.10 11.21 28.11
CA ASN A 136 11.35 11.68 27.52
C ASN A 136 12.29 10.51 27.19
N GLN A 137 13.34 10.81 26.42
CA GLN A 137 14.30 9.81 25.92
C GLN A 137 15.12 9.14 27.03
N ASN A 138 15.52 9.87 28.08
CA ASN A 138 16.34 9.31 29.15
C ASN A 138 15.52 8.27 29.93
N ASP A 139 14.26 8.59 30.25
CA ASP A 139 13.35 7.67 30.92
C ASP A 139 13.15 6.37 30.11
N PHE A 140 13.08 6.46 28.77
CA PHE A 140 13.01 5.28 27.90
C PHE A 140 14.27 4.42 28.01
N VAL A 141 15.45 5.03 27.88
CA VAL A 141 16.73 4.30 27.91
C VAL A 141 16.93 3.63 29.27
N ASP A 142 16.66 4.36 30.35
CA ASP A 142 16.77 3.84 31.71
C ASP A 142 15.78 2.70 31.96
N TRP A 143 14.52 2.86 31.53
CA TRP A 143 13.51 1.82 31.67
C TRP A 143 13.87 0.54 30.91
N VAL A 144 14.24 0.65 29.62
CA VAL A 144 14.62 -0.51 28.80
C VAL A 144 15.84 -1.21 29.36
N ASN A 145 16.87 -0.46 29.80
CA ASN A 145 18.06 -1.06 30.41
C ASN A 145 17.73 -1.81 31.70
N ASN A 146 16.89 -1.23 32.56
CA ASN A 146 16.45 -1.89 33.80
C ASN A 146 15.64 -3.16 33.49
N TYR A 147 14.68 -3.08 32.56
CA TYR A 147 13.86 -4.22 32.15
C TYR A 147 14.71 -5.37 31.60
N LEU A 148 15.67 -5.07 30.73
CA LEU A 148 16.58 -6.07 30.17
C LEU A 148 17.50 -6.68 31.23
N GLN A 149 18.00 -5.88 32.18
CA GLN A 149 18.80 -6.38 33.31
C GLN A 149 18.01 -7.32 34.23
N GLU A 150 16.77 -6.94 34.59
CA GLU A 150 15.87 -7.78 35.40
C GLU A 150 15.58 -9.12 34.72
N LYS A 151 15.51 -9.13 33.39
CA LYS A 151 15.28 -10.34 32.59
C LYS A 151 16.57 -11.10 32.25
N GLY A 152 17.71 -10.72 32.84
CA GLY A 152 18.96 -11.48 32.84
C GLY A 152 20.05 -11.01 31.87
N GLN A 153 19.86 -9.88 31.17
CA GLN A 153 20.89 -9.31 30.29
C GLN A 153 21.92 -8.52 31.11
N LYS A 154 23.19 -8.93 31.07
CA LYS A 154 24.24 -8.34 31.92
C LYS A 154 24.67 -6.92 31.50
N ASN A 155 24.52 -6.56 30.23
CA ASN A 155 24.93 -5.26 29.70
C ASN A 155 24.06 -4.87 28.49
N PRO A 156 22.78 -4.53 28.69
CA PRO A 156 21.93 -4.08 27.60
C PRO A 156 22.50 -2.81 26.96
N GLN A 157 22.54 -2.79 25.63
CA GLN A 157 22.88 -1.59 24.88
C GLN A 157 21.85 -1.37 23.79
N ILE A 158 21.11 -0.27 23.93
CA ILE A 158 20.14 0.18 22.94
C ILE A 158 20.92 0.89 21.82
N PRO A 159 20.78 0.49 20.55
CA PRO A 159 21.46 1.15 19.44
C PRO A 159 21.18 2.66 19.41
N LEU A 160 22.20 3.47 19.15
CA LEU A 160 22.06 4.93 19.07
C LEU A 160 21.06 5.36 17.99
N SER A 161 20.93 4.59 16.91
CA SER A 161 19.91 4.77 15.87
C SER A 161 18.50 4.68 16.46
N LEU A 162 18.21 3.59 17.20
CA LEU A 162 16.92 3.38 17.86
C LEU A 162 16.63 4.48 18.88
N GLN A 163 17.61 4.86 19.72
CA GLN A 163 17.43 5.96 20.67
C GLN A 163 17.01 7.29 20.00
N LYS A 164 17.63 7.61 18.84
CA LYS A 164 17.27 8.80 18.06
C LYS A 164 15.86 8.69 17.48
N THR A 165 15.50 7.53 16.92
CA THR A 165 14.17 7.25 16.39
C THR A 165 13.09 7.39 17.47
N ILE A 166 13.31 6.86 18.67
CA ILE A 166 12.40 7.01 19.81
C ILE A 166 12.22 8.48 20.20
N ASN A 167 13.30 9.27 20.24
CA ASN A 167 13.21 10.70 20.51
C ASN A 167 12.42 11.45 19.43
N ASN A 168 12.51 11.04 18.16
CA ASN A 168 11.70 11.61 17.09
C ASN A 168 10.21 11.34 17.33
N TYR A 169 9.84 10.12 17.71
CA TYR A 169 8.46 9.78 18.06
C TYR A 169 7.91 10.61 19.23
N ILE A 170 8.69 10.75 20.31
CA ILE A 170 8.31 11.58 21.47
C ILE A 170 8.09 13.04 21.04
N LYS A 171 8.99 13.60 20.21
CA LYS A 171 8.85 14.98 19.68
C LYS A 171 7.62 15.17 18.80
N LYS A 172 7.19 14.13 18.10
CA LYS A 172 5.93 14.10 17.31
C LYS A 172 4.69 13.92 18.19
N GLY A 173 4.86 13.65 19.49
CA GLY A 173 3.78 13.41 20.44
C GLY A 173 3.33 11.95 20.53
N TYR A 174 4.02 11.02 19.86
CA TYR A 174 3.74 9.58 19.93
C TYR A 174 4.43 9.01 21.16
N ASN A 175 3.77 9.20 22.29
CA ASN A 175 4.34 8.93 23.62
C ASN A 175 3.97 7.55 24.15
N TYR A 176 3.16 6.76 23.44
CA TYR A 176 2.78 5.42 23.86
C TYR A 176 3.62 4.39 23.12
N PHE A 177 4.35 3.57 23.87
CA PHE A 177 5.23 2.54 23.35
C PHE A 177 4.76 1.19 23.86
N VAL A 178 4.50 0.27 22.94
CA VAL A 178 4.25 -1.12 23.25
C VAL A 178 5.57 -1.87 23.15
N PHE A 179 5.91 -2.56 24.21
CA PHE A 179 7.04 -3.48 24.29
C PHE A 179 6.51 -4.90 24.20
N ASP A 180 7.09 -5.71 23.33
CA ASP A 180 6.72 -7.12 23.16
C ASP A 180 7.98 -7.99 23.21
N THR A 181 8.10 -8.80 24.27
CA THR A 181 9.20 -9.76 24.38
C THR A 181 8.81 -11.09 23.77
N ILE A 182 9.62 -11.56 22.84
CA ILE A 182 9.41 -12.80 22.10
C ILE A 182 10.67 -13.66 22.06
N GLU A 183 10.48 -14.97 21.94
CA GLU A 183 11.55 -15.94 21.73
C GLU A 183 11.71 -16.21 20.24
N VAL A 184 12.93 -16.06 19.72
CA VAL A 184 13.27 -16.26 18.31
C VAL A 184 14.42 -17.27 18.20
N GLY A 185 14.50 -17.95 17.07
CA GLY A 185 15.56 -18.91 16.79
C GLY A 185 15.82 -19.07 15.29
N PRO A 186 16.77 -19.96 14.93
CA PRO A 186 17.11 -20.22 13.54
C PRO A 186 15.97 -20.85 12.74
N GLU A 187 15.11 -21.61 13.42
CA GLU A 187 13.94 -22.20 12.81
C GLU A 187 12.77 -21.21 12.75
N PRO A 188 12.12 -21.09 11.59
CA PRO A 188 10.97 -20.25 11.45
C PRO A 188 9.81 -20.51 12.39
N LYS A 189 9.65 -19.65 13.38
CA LYS A 189 8.43 -19.60 14.20
C LYS A 189 7.58 -18.41 13.78
N THR A 190 6.32 -18.70 13.48
CA THR A 190 5.34 -17.66 13.20
C THR A 190 4.64 -17.35 14.51
N ASN A 191 4.76 -16.10 14.97
CA ASN A 191 4.24 -15.65 16.25
C ASN A 191 2.70 -15.50 16.21
N GLU A 192 2.09 -15.36 17.39
CA GLU A 192 0.66 -15.09 17.54
C GLU A 192 0.33 -13.71 16.95
N ALA A 193 -0.88 -13.54 16.41
CA ALA A 193 -1.32 -12.23 15.96
C ALA A 193 -1.74 -11.38 17.17
N ILE A 194 -1.29 -10.13 17.23
CA ILE A 194 -1.68 -9.18 18.28
C ILE A 194 -2.51 -8.08 17.66
N SER A 195 -3.60 -7.71 18.34
CA SER A 195 -4.46 -6.58 17.98
C SER A 195 -4.22 -5.41 18.91
N TYR A 196 -3.99 -4.23 18.34
CA TYR A 196 -3.88 -2.96 19.03
C TYR A 196 -5.05 -2.07 18.57
N GLN A 197 -5.96 -1.71 19.47
CA GLN A 197 -7.02 -0.75 19.18
C GLN A 197 -6.71 0.58 19.86
N PHE A 198 -6.63 1.66 19.10
CA PHE A 198 -6.25 2.97 19.62
C PHE A 198 -6.95 4.11 18.86
N LYS A 199 -6.96 5.30 19.45
CA LYS A 199 -7.52 6.49 18.82
C LYS A 199 -6.52 7.05 17.81
N SER A 200 -6.98 7.30 16.60
CA SER A 200 -6.18 7.92 15.55
C SER A 200 -7.05 8.69 14.56
N LYS A 201 -6.78 9.98 14.41
CA LYS A 201 -7.44 10.85 13.41
C LYS A 201 -6.96 10.62 11.99
N GLU A 202 -5.95 9.76 11.83
CA GLU A 202 -5.23 9.47 10.59
C GLU A 202 -4.98 7.96 10.55
N LEU A 203 -5.01 7.35 9.37
CA LEU A 203 -4.51 5.99 9.21
C LEU A 203 -3.00 6.00 9.49
N TYR A 204 -2.56 5.12 10.38
CA TYR A 204 -1.20 5.12 10.89
C TYR A 204 -0.52 3.75 10.73
N TYR A 205 0.76 3.75 10.34
CA TYR A 205 1.61 2.57 10.47
C TYR A 205 3.07 3.00 10.73
N PRO A 206 3.69 2.53 11.82
CA PRO A 206 5.02 2.96 12.23
C PRO A 206 6.11 2.32 11.35
N LEU A 207 6.54 3.03 10.31
CA LEU A 207 7.64 2.60 9.45
C LEU A 207 8.99 3.12 9.95
N GLU A 208 9.02 4.31 10.55
CA GLU A 208 10.29 4.94 10.96
C GLU A 208 11.01 4.11 12.05
N ILE A 209 10.25 3.38 12.87
CA ILE A 209 10.80 2.51 13.92
C ILE A 209 11.69 1.41 13.36
N THR A 210 11.50 1.00 12.10
CA THR A 210 12.29 -0.06 11.48
C THR A 210 13.62 0.43 10.92
N LYS A 211 13.86 1.75 10.90
CA LYS A 211 15.14 2.34 10.49
C LYS A 211 16.33 1.93 11.35
N SER A 212 16.08 1.46 12.57
CA SER A 212 17.14 0.90 13.43
C SER A 212 17.72 -0.40 12.91
N ASP A 213 17.04 -1.02 11.95
CA ASP A 213 17.34 -2.29 11.35
C ASP A 213 17.91 -2.07 9.91
N HIS A 214 18.34 -3.14 9.23
CA HIS A 214 19.04 -3.09 7.94
C HIS A 214 18.47 -4.03 6.85
N GLY A 215 18.74 -3.74 5.58
CA GLY A 215 18.44 -4.67 4.49
C GLY A 215 17.11 -4.40 3.80
N GLN A 216 16.79 -5.22 2.81
CA GLN A 216 15.61 -5.04 1.96
C GLN A 216 14.40 -5.75 2.56
N SER A 217 13.31 -5.02 2.76
CA SER A 217 12.05 -5.60 3.27
C SER A 217 10.87 -5.26 2.36
N GLU A 218 9.84 -6.10 2.44
CA GLU A 218 8.54 -5.85 1.85
C GLU A 218 7.46 -5.89 2.94
N ILE A 219 6.81 -4.75 3.14
CA ILE A 219 5.71 -4.57 4.08
C ILE A 219 4.40 -4.71 3.31
N SER A 220 3.59 -5.69 3.72
CA SER A 220 2.30 -6.00 3.13
C SER A 220 1.18 -5.55 4.05
N LEU A 221 0.40 -4.56 3.59
CA LEU A 221 -0.69 -3.97 4.37
C LEU A 221 -2.04 -4.33 3.74
N LEU A 222 -2.91 -4.91 4.55
CA LEU A 222 -4.35 -5.01 4.28
C LEU A 222 -5.05 -3.88 5.01
N ILE A 223 -5.83 -3.06 4.30
CA ILE A 223 -6.48 -1.89 4.92
C ILE A 223 -7.97 -1.99 4.72
N LEU A 224 -8.71 -2.05 5.83
CA LEU A 224 -10.15 -1.88 5.90
C LEU A 224 -10.46 -0.42 6.24
N THR A 225 -11.22 0.27 5.40
CA THR A 225 -11.68 1.62 5.72
C THR A 225 -12.95 2.00 4.97
N ASN A 226 -13.83 2.77 5.61
CA ASN A 226 -14.96 3.45 4.98
C ASN A 226 -14.64 4.90 4.58
N LYS A 227 -13.39 5.34 4.76
CA LYS A 227 -12.93 6.70 4.44
C LYS A 227 -12.20 6.74 3.11
N ASN A 228 -12.11 7.94 2.53
CA ASN A 228 -11.22 8.17 1.39
C ASN A 228 -9.82 8.46 1.94
N LEU A 229 -8.78 7.85 1.37
CA LEU A 229 -7.39 8.05 1.77
C LEU A 229 -6.77 9.09 0.84
N VAL A 230 -6.53 10.29 1.37
CA VAL A 230 -6.35 11.49 0.55
C VAL A 230 -5.01 12.17 0.76
N ASN A 231 -4.73 12.59 2.00
CA ASN A 231 -3.56 13.39 2.32
C ASN A 231 -2.48 12.50 2.93
N TYR A 232 -1.42 12.23 2.17
CA TYR A 232 -0.27 11.43 2.60
C TYR A 232 0.75 12.37 3.25
N GLN A 233 0.66 12.53 4.57
CA GLN A 233 1.47 13.49 5.34
C GLN A 233 2.84 12.92 5.77
N GLY A 234 2.97 11.59 5.79
CA GLY A 234 4.24 10.87 6.01
C GLY A 234 4.73 10.26 4.69
N LEU A 235 4.78 8.94 4.63
CA LEU A 235 5.21 8.20 3.45
C LEU A 235 4.46 8.64 2.18
N ALA A 236 5.22 9.13 1.19
CA ALA A 236 4.69 9.59 -0.08
C ALA A 236 3.93 8.47 -0.84
N GLN A 237 2.77 8.82 -1.41
CA GLN A 237 1.89 7.88 -2.10
C GLN A 237 2.58 7.08 -3.21
N ASN A 238 3.56 7.66 -3.92
CA ASN A 238 4.30 6.99 -4.99
C ASN A 238 5.22 5.86 -4.50
N ARG A 239 5.51 5.77 -3.18
CA ARG A 239 6.22 4.65 -2.56
C ARG A 239 5.30 3.46 -2.26
N ILE A 240 4.00 3.64 -2.36
CA ILE A 240 2.99 2.63 -2.05
C ILE A 240 2.52 1.96 -3.35
N LYS A 241 2.70 0.64 -3.44
CA LYS A 241 2.22 -0.15 -4.57
C LYS A 241 0.93 -0.87 -4.19
N THR A 242 -0.12 -0.70 -4.99
CA THR A 242 -1.35 -1.47 -4.86
C THR A 242 -1.13 -2.87 -5.43
N LYS A 243 -1.20 -3.93 -4.60
CA LYS A 243 -1.08 -5.33 -5.05
C LYS A 243 -2.32 -5.80 -5.81
N ASN A 244 -3.50 -5.41 -5.34
CA ASN A 244 -4.79 -5.82 -5.89
C ASN A 244 -5.77 -4.64 -5.91
N SER A 245 -6.72 -4.65 -6.85
CA SER A 245 -7.80 -3.68 -6.91
C SER A 245 -8.55 -3.62 -5.57
N ALA A 246 -8.92 -2.40 -5.16
CA ALA A 246 -9.73 -2.19 -3.96
C ALA A 246 -11.06 -2.96 -4.06
N LEU A 247 -11.39 -3.72 -3.03
CA LEU A 247 -12.62 -4.51 -2.95
C LEU A 247 -13.62 -3.80 -2.03
N ASN A 248 -14.83 -3.49 -2.50
CA ASN A 248 -15.90 -3.07 -1.59
C ASN A 248 -16.45 -4.32 -0.90
N LEU A 249 -16.58 -4.28 0.42
CA LEU A 249 -17.06 -5.40 1.22
C LEU A 249 -18.54 -5.22 1.57
N SER A 250 -19.31 -6.31 1.45
CA SER A 250 -20.63 -6.39 2.09
C SER A 250 -20.48 -6.60 3.61
N PRO A 251 -21.53 -6.32 4.41
CA PRO A 251 -21.52 -6.65 5.84
C PRO A 251 -21.18 -8.12 6.12
N GLU A 252 -21.71 -9.06 5.33
CA GLU A 252 -21.40 -10.49 5.44
C GLU A 252 -19.91 -10.81 5.19
N GLN A 253 -19.29 -10.13 4.23
CA GLN A 253 -17.86 -10.31 3.95
C GLN A 253 -16.99 -9.71 5.05
N LEU A 254 -17.43 -8.59 5.63
CA LEU A 254 -16.75 -7.96 6.75
C LEU A 254 -16.84 -8.83 8.01
N ASP A 255 -18.02 -9.40 8.30
CA ASP A 255 -18.25 -10.37 9.37
C ASP A 255 -17.40 -11.63 9.19
N TYR A 256 -17.32 -12.13 7.96
CA TYR A 256 -16.48 -13.26 7.62
C TYR A 256 -15.01 -13.02 7.98
N ILE A 257 -14.47 -11.82 7.71
CA ILE A 257 -13.11 -11.44 8.15
C ILE A 257 -13.05 -11.47 9.68
N SER A 258 -13.93 -10.71 10.35
CA SER A 258 -14.11 -10.74 11.79
C SER A 258 -15.38 -9.95 12.19
N PRO A 259 -16.24 -10.47 13.08
CA PRO A 259 -17.40 -9.74 13.60
C PRO A 259 -17.03 -8.41 14.30
N VAL A 260 -15.81 -8.32 14.82
CA VAL A 260 -15.29 -7.09 15.44
C VAL A 260 -15.34 -5.91 14.46
N PHE A 261 -15.06 -6.15 13.17
CA PHE A 261 -15.04 -5.08 12.17
C PHE A 261 -16.44 -4.57 11.81
N VAL A 262 -17.46 -5.44 11.84
CA VAL A 262 -18.85 -5.02 11.62
C VAL A 262 -19.25 -3.98 12.67
N ASN A 263 -19.02 -4.30 13.94
CA ASN A 263 -19.30 -3.37 15.04
C ASN A 263 -18.44 -2.11 14.92
N PHE A 264 -17.14 -2.25 14.68
CA PHE A 264 -16.18 -1.15 14.58
C PHE A 264 -16.56 -0.10 13.52
N PHE A 265 -17.03 -0.54 12.34
CA PHE A 265 -17.46 0.38 11.28
C PHE A 265 -18.90 0.89 11.44
N SER A 266 -19.68 0.31 12.36
CA SER A 266 -21.09 0.70 12.61
C SER A 266 -21.26 1.68 13.78
N GLN A 267 -20.24 1.88 14.62
CA GLN A 267 -20.31 2.68 15.86
C GLN A 267 -20.73 4.14 15.66
N ASN A 268 -20.56 4.71 14.45
CA ASN A 268 -20.80 6.12 14.16
C ASN A 268 -21.85 6.34 13.05
N ILE A 269 -22.73 5.37 12.83
CA ILE A 269 -23.80 5.47 11.83
C ILE A 269 -25.09 5.90 12.53
N GLU A 270 -25.51 7.15 12.30
CA GLU A 270 -26.84 7.61 12.71
C GLU A 270 -27.92 6.77 11.99
N SER A 271 -28.93 6.33 12.74
CA SER A 271 -29.83 5.20 12.47
C SER A 271 -30.72 5.29 11.22
N GLU A 272 -30.50 6.23 10.30
CA GLU A 272 -31.22 6.35 9.03
C GLU A 272 -30.30 6.36 7.79
N VAL A 273 -28.98 6.19 7.93
CA VAL A 273 -28.02 6.39 6.82
C VAL A 273 -27.29 5.11 6.42
N ILE A 274 -27.31 4.85 5.10
CA ILE A 274 -26.47 3.99 4.25
C ILE A 274 -25.39 3.18 4.99
N GLU A 275 -25.44 1.84 4.85
CA GLU A 275 -24.38 0.93 5.32
C GLU A 275 -22.97 1.44 4.98
N PRO A 276 -22.00 1.31 5.90
CA PRO A 276 -20.68 1.85 5.68
C PRO A 276 -20.06 1.14 4.48
N GLN A 277 -19.70 1.90 3.44
CA GLN A 277 -19.03 1.34 2.27
C GLN A 277 -17.57 1.04 2.61
N VAL A 278 -17.34 -0.04 3.35
CA VAL A 278 -16.00 -0.49 3.74
C VAL A 278 -15.28 -1.06 2.52
N LYS A 279 -14.07 -0.56 2.29
CA LYS A 279 -13.15 -1.04 1.26
C LYS A 279 -12.04 -1.83 1.91
N LEU A 280 -11.64 -2.91 1.25
CA LEU A 280 -10.40 -3.63 1.51
C LEU A 280 -9.37 -3.25 0.45
N LEU A 281 -8.29 -2.61 0.89
CA LEU A 281 -7.13 -2.25 0.08
C LEU A 281 -5.99 -3.23 0.37
N SER A 282 -5.14 -3.47 -0.63
CA SER A 282 -3.96 -4.32 -0.52
C SER A 282 -2.74 -3.56 -1.02
N TRP A 283 -1.89 -3.14 -0.09
CA TRP A 283 -0.71 -2.31 -0.34
C TRP A 283 0.59 -3.07 -0.07
N SER A 284 1.64 -2.69 -0.81
CA SER A 284 3.01 -3.15 -0.69
C SER A 284 3.92 -1.94 -0.62
N ILE A 285 4.81 -1.92 0.36
CA ILE A 285 5.87 -0.93 0.47
C ILE A 285 7.18 -1.71 0.51
N LYS A 286 8.09 -1.42 -0.43
CA LYS A 286 9.35 -2.14 -0.57
C LYS A 286 10.49 -1.16 -0.68
N ASP A 287 11.44 -1.25 0.26
CA ASP A 287 12.65 -0.43 0.28
C ASP A 287 13.72 -1.08 1.16
N ASP A 288 14.87 -0.42 1.26
CA ASP A 288 15.81 -0.64 2.36
C ASP A 288 15.23 -0.11 3.67
N LEU A 289 15.37 -0.86 4.76
CA LEU A 289 14.87 -0.45 6.08
C LEU A 289 15.45 0.90 6.53
N ALA A 290 16.71 1.17 6.17
CA ALA A 290 17.35 2.44 6.48
C ALA A 290 16.68 3.66 5.81
N ASN A 291 15.87 3.44 4.77
CA ASN A 291 15.18 4.47 3.99
C ASN A 291 13.74 4.75 4.47
N PHE A 292 13.28 4.11 5.55
CA PHE A 292 12.03 4.47 6.21
C PHE A 292 12.27 5.59 7.22
N ASP A 293 12.30 6.83 6.74
CA ASP A 293 12.47 8.04 7.55
C ASP A 293 11.14 8.70 7.96
N GLN A 294 10.02 8.16 7.51
CA GLN A 294 8.67 8.63 7.78
C GLN A 294 7.70 7.45 7.91
N ASP A 295 6.73 7.58 8.81
CA ASP A 295 5.63 6.64 8.99
C ASP A 295 4.59 6.75 7.88
N LEU A 296 3.74 5.73 7.72
CA LEU A 296 2.53 5.87 6.92
C LEU A 296 1.52 6.67 7.72
N ILE A 297 1.19 7.87 7.24
CA ILE A 297 0.20 8.75 7.84
C ILE A 297 -0.71 9.25 6.73
N VAL A 298 -1.98 8.84 6.76
CA VAL A 298 -2.95 9.19 5.72
C VAL A 298 -4.28 9.60 6.33
N ASP A 299 -4.74 10.81 6.05
CA ASP A 299 -6.05 11.28 6.52
C ASP A 299 -7.13 11.26 5.42
N HIS A 300 -8.36 11.61 5.83
CA HIS A 300 -9.55 11.62 4.98
C HIS A 300 -10.16 13.01 4.74
N GLN A 301 -9.51 14.08 5.20
CA GLN A 301 -10.01 15.44 5.15
C GLN A 301 -9.91 16.00 3.72
N ILE A 302 -11.06 16.25 3.10
CA ILE A 302 -11.12 16.67 1.70
C ILE A 302 -11.08 18.20 1.54
N GLU A 303 -11.19 18.96 2.63
CA GLU A 303 -11.26 20.43 2.63
C GLU A 303 -10.05 21.04 1.91
N ASN A 304 -8.87 20.45 2.11
CA ASN A 304 -7.66 20.88 1.42
C ASN A 304 -7.69 20.60 -0.08
N LEU A 305 -8.32 19.51 -0.54
CA LEU A 305 -8.47 19.22 -1.96
C LEU A 305 -9.50 20.13 -2.66
N LEU A 306 -10.54 20.55 -1.92
CA LEU A 306 -11.60 21.40 -2.45
C LEU A 306 -11.11 22.80 -2.84
N LYS A 307 -9.96 23.23 -2.31
CA LYS A 307 -9.33 24.52 -2.64
C LYS A 307 -9.10 24.68 -4.15
N ASN A 308 -8.77 23.60 -4.84
CA ASN A 308 -8.52 23.57 -6.28
C ASN A 308 -9.54 22.67 -6.98
N GLN A 309 -10.78 23.15 -7.14
CA GLN A 309 -11.84 22.41 -7.84
C GLN A 309 -12.07 22.92 -9.27
N PHE A 310 -12.43 22.01 -10.17
CA PHE A 310 -12.79 22.34 -11.55
C PHE A 310 -13.99 21.51 -12.01
N ASN A 311 -14.97 22.18 -12.62
CA ASN A 311 -16.15 21.53 -13.18
C ASN A 311 -15.97 21.35 -14.68
N TYR A 312 -15.96 20.10 -15.14
CA TYR A 312 -15.83 19.78 -16.56
C TYR A 312 -16.93 18.81 -16.99
N LYS A 313 -17.77 19.25 -17.95
CA LYS A 313 -18.90 18.48 -18.52
C LYS A 313 -19.79 17.84 -17.43
N GLY A 314 -20.17 18.64 -16.43
CA GLY A 314 -21.06 18.20 -15.34
C GLY A 314 -20.40 17.29 -14.29
N ARG A 315 -19.07 17.12 -14.32
CA ARG A 315 -18.31 16.39 -13.30
C ARG A 315 -17.37 17.34 -12.56
N THR A 316 -17.36 17.25 -11.24
CA THR A 316 -16.45 18.00 -10.38
C THR A 316 -15.17 17.22 -10.15
N TYR A 317 -14.04 17.88 -10.38
CA TYR A 317 -12.70 17.37 -10.08
C TYR A 317 -12.12 18.21 -8.95
N VAL A 318 -11.57 17.56 -7.93
CA VAL A 318 -10.90 18.19 -6.79
C VAL A 318 -9.40 17.92 -6.84
N ASP A 319 -8.61 18.73 -6.14
CA ASP A 319 -7.15 18.78 -6.28
C ASP A 319 -6.72 18.81 -7.77
N PHE A 320 -7.40 19.72 -8.47
CA PHE A 320 -7.24 20.01 -9.88
C PHE A 320 -5.99 20.87 -10.06
N LYS A 321 -4.99 20.31 -10.76
CA LYS A 321 -3.71 20.98 -10.96
C LYS A 321 -3.14 20.71 -12.35
N GLU A 322 -2.38 21.68 -12.83
CA GLU A 322 -1.59 21.54 -14.06
C GLU A 322 -0.60 20.38 -13.90
N VAL A 323 -0.43 19.57 -14.95
CA VAL A 323 0.55 18.48 -14.93
C VAL A 323 1.93 19.07 -15.13
N GLU A 324 2.81 18.86 -14.15
CA GLU A 324 4.19 19.32 -14.19
C GLU A 324 4.99 18.68 -15.34
N ASN A 325 6.06 19.35 -15.75
CA ASN A 325 7.00 18.89 -16.80
C ASN A 325 6.35 18.72 -18.19
N TYR A 326 5.34 19.55 -18.50
CA TYR A 326 4.80 19.70 -19.85
C TYR A 326 5.47 20.87 -20.58
N PRO A 327 5.86 20.74 -21.87
CA PRO A 327 5.83 19.54 -22.72
C PRO A 327 6.71 18.40 -22.21
N PHE A 328 6.27 17.15 -22.39
CA PHE A 328 6.93 15.99 -21.77
C PHE A 328 8.28 15.67 -22.42
N SER A 329 9.32 15.55 -21.60
CA SER A 329 10.65 15.13 -22.04
C SER A 329 10.71 13.62 -22.32
N THR A 330 11.48 13.22 -23.32
CA THR A 330 11.67 11.82 -23.70
C THR A 330 13.01 11.63 -24.41
N PRO A 331 13.69 10.48 -24.23
CA PRO A 331 14.89 10.16 -25.01
C PRO A 331 14.58 9.84 -26.47
N GLU A 332 13.31 9.68 -26.83
CA GLU A 332 12.88 9.33 -28.17
C GLU A 332 13.04 10.48 -29.16
N LYS A 333 13.37 10.15 -30.42
CA LYS A 333 13.42 11.15 -31.48
C LYS A 333 12.01 11.66 -31.79
N LEU A 334 11.77 12.93 -31.47
CA LEU A 334 10.48 13.58 -31.68
C LEU A 334 10.22 13.89 -33.15
N THR A 335 8.97 13.65 -33.56
CA THR A 335 8.39 14.07 -34.84
C THR A 335 7.10 14.86 -34.60
N THR A 336 6.62 15.50 -35.65
CA THR A 336 5.37 16.24 -35.64
C THR A 336 4.35 15.50 -36.49
N LEU A 337 3.14 15.36 -35.94
CA LEU A 337 1.99 14.78 -36.61
C LEU A 337 0.92 15.86 -36.73
N SER A 338 0.30 16.01 -37.90
CA SER A 338 -0.69 17.07 -38.14
C SER A 338 -1.80 16.54 -39.03
N GLY A 339 -3.06 16.79 -38.67
CA GLY A 339 -4.20 16.27 -39.40
C GLY A 339 -5.51 16.49 -38.65
N GLN A 340 -6.61 16.01 -39.23
CA GLN A 340 -7.89 16.02 -38.55
C GLN A 340 -7.89 15.01 -37.41
N VAL A 341 -8.47 15.41 -36.27
CA VAL A 341 -8.68 14.52 -35.13
C VAL A 341 -9.83 13.59 -35.44
N GLU A 342 -9.59 12.30 -35.37
CA GLU A 342 -10.58 11.23 -35.52
C GLU A 342 -10.68 10.42 -34.25
N MET A 343 -11.89 10.12 -33.81
CA MET A 343 -12.09 9.22 -32.68
C MET A 343 -12.04 7.77 -33.16
N ARG A 344 -11.08 7.00 -32.66
CA ARG A 344 -10.98 5.57 -32.88
C ARG A 344 -11.47 4.82 -31.65
N MET A 345 -12.18 3.74 -31.92
CA MET A 345 -12.69 2.87 -30.88
C MET A 345 -12.21 1.43 -31.05
N GLY A 346 -12.14 0.73 -29.93
CA GLY A 346 -11.86 -0.69 -29.89
C GLY A 346 -13.02 -1.54 -30.38
N SER A 347 -12.86 -2.85 -30.28
CA SER A 347 -13.93 -3.78 -30.66
C SER A 347 -15.06 -3.74 -29.64
N ARG A 348 -16.20 -4.36 -29.99
CA ARG A 348 -17.29 -4.59 -29.02
C ARG A 348 -16.83 -5.41 -27.81
N MET A 349 -15.86 -6.30 -28.01
CA MET A 349 -15.27 -7.12 -26.95
C MET A 349 -14.26 -6.33 -26.12
N PHE A 350 -13.54 -5.37 -26.70
CA PHE A 350 -12.58 -4.56 -25.96
C PHE A 350 -12.82 -3.09 -26.27
N PRO A 351 -13.87 -2.48 -25.68
CA PRO A 351 -14.28 -1.13 -26.00
C PRO A 351 -13.33 -0.11 -25.35
N TRP A 352 -12.45 0.46 -26.16
CA TRP A 352 -11.66 1.64 -25.81
C TRP A 352 -12.03 2.80 -26.75
N LEU A 353 -11.69 4.03 -26.37
CA LEU A 353 -11.91 5.22 -27.17
C LEU A 353 -10.68 6.12 -27.07
N ALA A 354 -10.17 6.56 -28.20
CA ALA A 354 -9.01 7.44 -28.26
C ALA A 354 -9.04 8.33 -29.49
N ALA A 355 -8.51 9.53 -29.36
CA ALA A 355 -8.22 10.40 -30.49
C ALA A 355 -7.10 9.78 -31.34
N SER A 356 -7.15 10.07 -32.64
CA SER A 356 -6.16 9.67 -33.61
C SER A 356 -5.94 10.77 -34.64
N ILE A 357 -4.75 10.84 -35.21
CA ILE A 357 -4.41 11.75 -36.31
C ILE A 357 -3.68 10.93 -37.37
N GLU A 358 -4.11 11.05 -38.63
CA GLU A 358 -3.61 10.23 -39.74
C GLU A 358 -3.60 8.72 -39.42
N GLY A 359 -4.69 8.24 -38.83
CA GLY A 359 -4.85 6.84 -38.41
C GLY A 359 -3.98 6.39 -37.24
N LYS A 360 -3.15 7.27 -36.65
CA LYS A 360 -2.28 6.93 -35.50
C LYS A 360 -3.00 7.23 -34.19
N VAL A 361 -3.20 6.21 -33.36
CA VAL A 361 -3.88 6.34 -32.05
C VAL A 361 -2.98 7.08 -31.07
N LEU A 362 -3.54 8.08 -30.38
CA LEU A 362 -2.77 8.96 -29.52
C LEU A 362 -2.71 8.47 -28.08
N PHE A 363 -1.49 8.39 -27.56
CA PHE A 363 -1.18 8.08 -26.18
C PHE A 363 -0.46 9.26 -25.53
N ASN A 364 -0.67 9.49 -24.25
CA ASN A 364 0.12 10.43 -23.48
C ASN A 364 1.52 9.84 -23.25
N ALA A 365 2.58 10.56 -23.63
CA ALA A 365 3.95 10.07 -23.53
C ALA A 365 4.42 9.85 -22.09
N GLN A 366 3.89 10.57 -21.11
CA GLN A 366 4.25 10.43 -19.69
C GLN A 366 3.47 9.27 -19.04
N THR A 367 2.14 9.27 -19.15
CA THR A 367 1.28 8.31 -18.44
C THR A 367 1.07 7.00 -19.19
N LYS A 368 1.44 6.94 -20.47
CA LYS A 368 1.18 5.83 -21.38
C LYS A 368 -0.31 5.46 -21.52
N LYS A 369 -1.22 6.37 -21.17
CA LYS A 369 -2.67 6.20 -21.32
C LYS A 369 -3.17 6.77 -22.64
N LEU A 370 -4.28 6.23 -23.14
CA LEU A 370 -4.99 6.77 -24.31
C LEU A 370 -5.43 8.21 -24.05
N ILE A 371 -5.29 9.06 -25.07
CA ILE A 371 -5.84 10.41 -25.05
C ILE A 371 -7.20 10.37 -25.76
N SER A 372 -8.27 10.75 -25.07
CA SER A 372 -9.64 10.71 -25.62
C SER A 372 -10.37 12.05 -25.54
N ASN A 373 -9.72 13.08 -25.01
CA ASN A 373 -10.35 14.30 -24.56
C ASN A 373 -9.56 15.57 -24.90
N PHE A 374 -9.05 15.66 -26.14
CA PHE A 374 -8.57 16.92 -26.71
C PHE A 374 -9.19 17.13 -28.08
N ALA A 375 -9.63 18.36 -28.34
CA ALA A 375 -10.31 18.79 -29.56
C ALA A 375 -11.60 18.02 -29.94
N ASP A 376 -12.43 18.63 -30.77
CA ASP A 376 -13.58 17.95 -31.35
C ASP A 376 -13.18 17.16 -32.61
N GLN A 377 -13.90 16.09 -32.90
CA GLN A 377 -13.69 15.30 -34.11
C GLN A 377 -13.80 16.17 -35.37
N GLY A 378 -12.88 15.98 -36.31
CA GLY A 378 -12.77 16.74 -37.56
C GLY A 378 -11.95 18.02 -37.45
N GLN A 379 -11.61 18.49 -36.24
CA GLN A 379 -10.73 19.66 -36.09
C GLN A 379 -9.30 19.31 -36.47
N TYR A 380 -8.64 20.23 -37.18
CA TYR A 380 -7.23 20.09 -37.54
C TYR A 380 -6.34 20.48 -36.36
N HIS A 381 -5.44 19.59 -35.96
CA HIS A 381 -4.49 19.84 -34.87
C HIS A 381 -3.10 19.36 -35.22
N ARG A 382 -2.11 19.96 -34.55
CA ARG A 382 -0.70 19.59 -34.64
C ARG A 382 -0.22 19.11 -33.28
N VAL A 383 0.33 17.90 -33.24
CA VAL A 383 0.89 17.28 -32.03
C VAL A 383 2.36 16.92 -32.26
N ARG A 384 3.15 16.95 -31.19
CA ARG A 384 4.55 16.52 -31.18
C ARG A 384 4.67 15.28 -30.30
N GLY A 385 5.55 14.37 -30.69
CA GLY A 385 5.67 13.09 -30.02
C GLY A 385 6.53 12.11 -30.79
N TYR A 386 6.34 10.81 -30.56
CA TYR A 386 7.08 9.76 -31.27
C TYR A 386 6.17 8.59 -31.64
N TYR A 387 6.48 7.96 -32.77
CA TYR A 387 5.75 6.80 -33.29
C TYR A 387 6.22 5.50 -32.66
N ARG A 388 5.28 4.56 -32.49
CA ARG A 388 5.54 3.14 -32.27
C ARG A 388 4.61 2.28 -33.12
N PRO A 389 5.08 1.09 -33.56
CA PRO A 389 4.26 0.19 -34.36
C PRO A 389 3.04 -0.33 -33.59
N GLU A 390 3.20 -0.56 -32.28
CA GLU A 390 2.11 -0.99 -31.40
C GLU A 390 2.30 -0.48 -29.97
N ALA A 391 1.19 -0.45 -29.23
CA ALA A 391 1.14 -0.36 -27.78
C ALA A 391 0.15 -1.40 -27.25
N GLU A 392 0.26 -1.72 -25.96
CA GLU A 392 -0.69 -2.58 -25.29
C GLU A 392 -1.41 -1.80 -24.20
N ILE A 393 -2.71 -2.04 -24.06
CA ILE A 393 -3.50 -1.56 -22.94
C ILE A 393 -4.06 -2.76 -22.17
N GLY A 394 -4.04 -2.67 -20.85
CA GLY A 394 -4.76 -3.62 -20.01
C GLY A 394 -6.25 -3.29 -20.02
N MET A 395 -7.09 -4.27 -20.34
CA MET A 395 -8.54 -4.16 -20.28
C MET A 395 -9.12 -5.34 -19.54
N ARG A 396 -10.30 -5.17 -18.95
CA ARG A 396 -11.08 -6.29 -18.45
C ARG A 396 -11.79 -6.97 -19.62
N ASP A 397 -11.55 -8.25 -19.82
CA ASP A 397 -12.29 -9.06 -20.79
C ASP A 397 -13.77 -9.11 -20.37
N PRO A 398 -14.73 -8.77 -21.26
CA PRO A 398 -16.14 -8.75 -20.89
C PRO A 398 -16.73 -10.13 -20.59
N ILE A 399 -16.07 -11.21 -21.00
CA ILE A 399 -16.59 -12.58 -20.92
C ILE A 399 -16.16 -13.25 -19.61
N ASP A 400 -14.89 -13.14 -19.23
CA ASP A 400 -14.33 -13.83 -18.05
C ASP A 400 -13.73 -12.89 -16.99
N SER A 401 -13.85 -11.57 -17.23
CA SER A 401 -13.30 -10.51 -16.38
C SER A 401 -11.78 -10.49 -16.22
N MET A 402 -11.03 -11.33 -16.97
CA MET A 402 -9.58 -11.39 -16.87
C MET A 402 -8.94 -10.11 -17.41
N PRO A 403 -7.78 -9.69 -16.88
CA PRO A 403 -6.98 -8.67 -17.52
C PRO A 403 -6.46 -9.21 -18.87
N ALA A 404 -6.99 -8.67 -19.96
CA ALA A 404 -6.54 -8.91 -21.31
C ALA A 404 -5.64 -7.76 -21.78
N MET A 405 -4.51 -8.10 -22.38
CA MET A 405 -3.66 -7.13 -23.06
C MET A 405 -4.16 -6.92 -24.48
N VAL A 406 -4.70 -5.75 -24.75
CA VAL A 406 -5.23 -5.38 -26.06
C VAL A 406 -4.16 -4.62 -26.83
N LYS A 407 -3.72 -5.23 -27.93
CA LYS A 407 -2.75 -4.61 -28.85
C LYS A 407 -3.43 -3.55 -29.71
N ILE A 408 -2.89 -2.34 -29.67
CA ILE A 408 -3.28 -1.22 -30.52
C ILE A 408 -2.14 -0.93 -31.47
N LYS A 409 -2.40 -1.07 -32.77
CA LYS A 409 -1.42 -0.80 -33.82
C LYS A 409 -1.40 0.68 -34.21
N ASN A 410 -0.28 1.12 -34.77
CA ASN A 410 -0.04 2.47 -35.27
C ASN A 410 -0.30 3.52 -34.19
N VAL A 411 0.61 3.63 -33.23
CA VAL A 411 0.41 4.52 -32.08
C VAL A 411 1.41 5.67 -32.11
N PHE A 412 0.99 6.79 -31.53
CA PHE A 412 1.82 7.98 -31.40
C PHE A 412 1.75 8.50 -29.97
N TYR A 413 2.90 8.51 -29.31
CA TYR A 413 3.03 9.00 -27.94
C TYR A 413 3.28 10.50 -27.96
N VAL A 414 2.27 11.25 -27.57
CA VAL A 414 2.20 12.70 -27.59
C VAL A 414 2.95 13.29 -26.40
N THR A 415 3.94 14.12 -26.68
CA THR A 415 4.65 14.94 -25.69
C THR A 415 4.09 16.36 -25.61
N GLU A 416 3.46 16.84 -26.67
CA GLU A 416 2.93 18.21 -26.79
C GLU A 416 1.72 18.23 -27.73
N ILE A 417 0.66 18.94 -27.31
CA ILE A 417 -0.48 19.32 -28.15
C ILE A 417 -0.49 20.84 -28.21
N LYS A 418 -0.26 21.41 -29.39
CA LYS A 418 -0.13 22.86 -29.53
C LYS A 418 -1.43 23.59 -29.14
N GLY A 419 -1.35 24.55 -28.21
CA GLY A 419 -2.50 25.32 -27.72
C GLY A 419 -3.38 24.58 -26.70
N TRP A 420 -2.84 23.51 -26.10
CA TRP A 420 -3.51 22.75 -25.05
C TRP A 420 -2.55 22.46 -23.90
N LYS A 421 -3.09 22.45 -22.69
CA LYS A 421 -2.38 22.08 -21.47
C LYS A 421 -3.01 20.86 -20.79
N PRO A 422 -2.20 19.93 -20.28
CA PRO A 422 -2.68 18.83 -19.47
C PRO A 422 -2.88 19.24 -18.01
N TYR A 423 -4.01 18.83 -17.44
CA TYR A 423 -4.36 18.94 -16.04
C TYR A 423 -4.71 17.57 -15.48
N SER A 424 -4.63 17.43 -14.16
CA SER A 424 -5.08 16.23 -13.44
C SER A 424 -5.98 16.61 -12.29
N GLY A 425 -6.96 15.75 -11.97
CA GLY A 425 -7.81 15.92 -10.80
C GLY A 425 -8.48 14.62 -10.38
N LEU A 426 -8.98 14.57 -9.15
CA LEU A 426 -9.72 13.44 -8.61
C LEU A 426 -11.22 13.70 -8.78
N ALA A 427 -11.94 12.77 -9.39
CA ALA A 427 -13.39 12.95 -9.60
C ALA A 427 -14.14 12.83 -8.26
N LEU A 428 -14.94 13.84 -7.93
CA LEU A 428 -15.87 13.84 -6.80
C LEU A 428 -17.21 13.27 -7.25
N ARG A 429 -17.69 12.23 -6.56
CA ARG A 429 -18.97 11.57 -6.84
C ARG A 429 -20.09 12.24 -6.04
N SER A 430 -21.33 12.04 -6.48
CA SER A 430 -22.53 12.59 -5.82
C SER A 430 -22.71 12.13 -4.37
N ASN A 431 -22.18 10.95 -4.01
CA ASN A 431 -22.18 10.42 -2.65
C ASN A 431 -21.01 10.95 -1.78
N GLY A 432 -20.32 12.01 -2.21
CA GLY A 432 -19.18 12.59 -1.49
C GLY A 432 -17.87 11.80 -1.59
N SER A 433 -17.87 10.62 -2.21
CA SER A 433 -16.64 9.83 -2.39
C SER A 433 -15.77 10.38 -3.52
N ILE A 434 -14.45 10.21 -3.37
CA ILE A 434 -13.47 10.65 -4.37
C ILE A 434 -12.92 9.42 -5.11
N SER A 435 -12.66 9.56 -6.41
CA SER A 435 -11.98 8.54 -7.21
C SER A 435 -10.58 8.27 -6.66
N ASN A 436 -10.22 6.99 -6.49
CA ASN A 436 -8.86 6.57 -6.12
C ASN A 436 -7.82 6.81 -7.24
N THR A 437 -8.27 7.20 -8.44
CA THR A 437 -7.39 7.48 -9.59
C THR A 437 -7.62 8.89 -10.11
N ARG A 438 -6.51 9.56 -10.45
CA ARG A 438 -6.55 10.86 -11.14
C ARG A 438 -7.01 10.69 -12.58
N THR A 439 -7.94 11.56 -12.96
CA THR A 439 -8.31 11.77 -14.36
C THR A 439 -7.40 12.82 -14.96
N TYR A 440 -6.87 12.55 -16.15
CA TYR A 440 -6.10 13.52 -16.92
C TYR A 440 -7.01 14.19 -17.94
N LEU A 441 -6.99 15.52 -17.97
CA LEU A 441 -7.81 16.36 -18.84
C LEU A 441 -6.89 17.25 -19.67
N TRP A 442 -7.14 17.34 -20.97
CA TRP A 442 -6.50 18.35 -21.81
C TRP A 442 -7.46 19.51 -21.97
N LEU A 443 -7.05 20.70 -21.56
CA LEU A 443 -7.81 21.93 -21.71
C LEU A 443 -7.12 22.83 -22.71
N LYS A 444 -7.91 23.53 -23.52
CA LYS A 444 -7.40 24.50 -24.48
C LYS A 444 -6.80 25.69 -23.72
N GLU A 445 -5.63 26.17 -24.13
CA GLU A 445 -5.10 27.44 -23.66
C GLU A 445 -5.92 28.57 -24.29
N ASP A 446 -6.40 29.51 -23.47
CA ASP A 446 -7.12 30.70 -23.92
C ASP A 446 -6.23 31.67 -24.71
#